data_AF-A0A2V9HVN6-F1
#
_entry.id   AF-A0A2V9HVN6-F1
#
_cell.length_a   1.000
_cell.length_b   1.000
_cell.length_c   1.000
_cell.angle_alpha   90.00
_cell.angle_beta   90.00
_cell.angle_gamma   90.00
#
_symmetry.space_group_name_H-M   'P 1'
#
loop_
_entity.id
_entity.type
_entity.pdbx_description
1 polymer ?
#
loop_
_entity_poly.entity_id
_entity_poly.type
_entity_poly.pdbx_seq_one_letter_code
_entity_poly.pdbx_strand_id
1 'polypeptide(L)'
;MAGGESVVRGWLSDEGCAGGRASSGTYTGTNPDCAKKCVQQGQKIVLVDPDHKRTLTIANQDAARERLGDYLEIKGDLDEPARSLRIDSMKLLEKGRAMCDVPAKKKS
;
A
#
# COMPACT_ATOMS: atom_id res chain seq x y z
N MET A 1 1.03 24.86 -10.92
CA MET A 1 0.80 23.43 -11.23
C MET A 1 0.37 22.80 -9.93
N ALA A 2 -0.85 22.24 -9.90
CA ALA A 2 -1.53 21.89 -8.66
C ALA A 2 -0.95 20.59 -8.07
N GLY A 3 0.14 20.73 -7.32
CA GLY A 3 0.43 19.84 -6.20
C GLY A 3 -0.60 20.13 -5.12
N GLY A 4 -1.76 19.49 -5.26
CA GLY A 4 -2.86 19.63 -4.33
C GLY A 4 -2.70 18.61 -3.22
N GLU A 5 -2.60 19.07 -1.97
CA GLU A 5 -2.71 18.19 -0.81
C GLU A 5 -3.95 17.30 -0.99
N SER A 6 -3.69 16.01 -1.14
CA SER A 6 -4.68 15.00 -1.44
C SER A 6 -4.67 13.97 -0.33
N VAL A 7 -5.86 13.54 0.06
CA VAL A 7 -6.05 12.48 1.04
C VAL A 7 -6.42 11.21 0.28
N VAL A 8 -5.55 10.22 0.31
CA VAL A 8 -5.75 8.93 -0.36
C VAL A 8 -5.76 7.82 0.69
N ARG A 9 -6.75 6.93 0.60
CA ARG A 9 -6.86 5.77 1.50
C ARG A 9 -6.51 4.53 0.71
N GLY A 10 -5.67 3.69 1.27
CA GLY A 10 -5.18 2.54 0.52
C GLY A 10 -4.32 1.60 1.33
N TRP A 11 -4.05 0.46 0.71
CA TRP A 11 -3.15 -0.57 1.25
C TRP A 11 -1.74 -0.33 0.76
N LEU A 12 -0.78 -0.22 1.66
CA LEU A 12 0.63 -0.22 1.27
C LEU A 12 1.05 -1.63 0.85
N SER A 13 1.60 -1.75 -0.35
CA SER A 13 2.02 -3.01 -0.95
C SER A 13 3.31 -2.83 -1.74
N ASP A 14 3.99 -3.93 -2.06
CA ASP A 14 5.02 -3.93 -3.10
C ASP A 14 4.38 -3.89 -4.50
N GLU A 15 5.12 -3.32 -5.46
CA GLU A 15 4.73 -3.17 -6.87
C GLU A 15 4.30 -4.51 -7.51
N GLY A 16 5.02 -5.60 -7.23
CA GLY A 16 4.71 -6.92 -7.77
C GLY A 16 3.36 -7.45 -7.28
N CYS A 17 3.15 -7.46 -5.96
CA CYS A 17 1.89 -7.86 -5.35
C CYS A 17 0.71 -6.98 -5.77
N ALA A 18 0.91 -5.66 -5.82
CA ALA A 18 -0.12 -4.71 -6.18
C ALA A 18 -0.47 -4.80 -7.66
N GLY A 19 0.54 -4.87 -8.54
CA GLY A 19 0.36 -5.02 -9.98
C GLY A 19 -0.37 -6.31 -10.33
N GLY A 20 0.06 -7.44 -9.80
CA GLY A 20 -0.59 -8.73 -10.05
C GLY A 20 -2.05 -8.79 -9.58
N ARG A 21 -2.36 -8.18 -8.42
CA ARG A 21 -3.73 -8.07 -7.92
C ARG A 21 -4.57 -7.09 -8.75
N ALA A 22 -4.03 -5.92 -9.08
CA ALA A 22 -4.71 -4.91 -9.90
C ALA A 22 -5.04 -5.45 -11.30
N SER A 23 -4.13 -6.23 -11.92
CA SER A 23 -4.39 -6.93 -13.18
C SER A 23 -5.55 -7.93 -13.09
N SER A 24 -5.81 -8.45 -11.89
CA SER A 24 -6.94 -9.36 -11.60
C SER A 24 -8.18 -8.60 -11.07
N GLY A 25 -8.19 -7.27 -11.14
CA GLY A 25 -9.27 -6.42 -10.61
C GLY A 25 -9.38 -6.43 -9.08
N THR A 26 -8.37 -6.91 -8.37
CA THR A 26 -8.32 -7.01 -6.91
C THR A 26 -7.52 -5.85 -6.34
N TYR A 27 -8.14 -5.04 -5.48
CA TYR A 27 -7.51 -3.89 -4.84
C TYR A 27 -7.58 -4.08 -3.31
N THR A 28 -6.74 -4.97 -2.80
CA THR A 28 -6.77 -5.39 -1.39
C THR A 28 -5.38 -5.40 -0.79
N GLY A 29 -5.31 -5.54 0.53
CA GLY A 29 -4.07 -5.67 1.27
C GLY A 29 -3.20 -6.83 0.79
N THR A 30 -1.90 -6.66 1.00
CA THR A 30 -0.90 -7.72 0.81
C THR A 30 -0.44 -8.25 2.15
N ASN A 31 0.20 -9.41 2.15
CA ASN A 31 0.83 -9.92 3.35
C ASN A 31 2.03 -9.02 3.70
N PRO A 32 2.06 -8.38 4.88
CA PRO A 32 3.11 -7.46 5.26
C PRO A 32 4.51 -8.09 5.25
N ASP A 33 4.65 -9.39 5.59
CA ASP A 33 5.94 -10.08 5.58
C ASP A 33 6.46 -10.29 4.15
N CYS A 34 5.56 -10.72 3.25
CA CYS A 34 5.87 -10.90 1.83
C CYS A 34 6.28 -9.57 1.19
N ALA A 35 5.51 -8.51 1.43
CA ALA A 35 5.80 -7.18 0.90
C ALA A 35 7.12 -6.62 1.43
N LYS A 36 7.41 -6.80 2.73
CA LYS A 36 8.70 -6.41 3.32
C LYS A 36 9.87 -7.11 2.65
N LYS A 37 9.74 -8.41 2.35
CA LYS A 37 10.76 -9.15 1.60
C LYS A 37 10.93 -8.62 0.18
N CYS A 38 9.84 -8.38 -0.56
CA CYS A 38 9.91 -7.81 -1.90
C CYS A 38 10.65 -6.46 -1.90
N VAL A 39 10.33 -5.58 -0.95
CA VAL A 39 10.95 -4.25 -0.84
C VAL A 39 12.43 -4.35 -0.44
N GLN A 40 12.80 -5.30 0.42
CA GLN A 40 14.21 -5.59 0.72
C GLN A 40 14.99 -6.09 -0.50
N GLN A 41 14.31 -6.78 -1.43
CA GLN A 41 14.88 -7.22 -2.72
C GLN A 41 14.93 -6.09 -3.76
N GLY A 42 14.52 -4.86 -3.42
CA GLY A 42 14.58 -3.70 -4.30
C GLY A 42 13.26 -3.39 -5.04
N GLN A 43 12.15 -4.05 -4.70
CA GLN A 43 10.85 -3.67 -5.22
C GLN A 43 10.40 -2.31 -4.66
N LYS A 44 9.66 -1.57 -5.49
CA LYS A 44 9.05 -0.31 -5.08
C LYS A 44 7.80 -0.56 -4.24
N ILE A 45 7.57 0.34 -3.30
CA ILE A 45 6.36 0.45 -2.50
C ILE A 45 5.34 1.28 -3.28
N VAL A 46 4.14 0.74 -3.35
CA VAL A 46 2.99 1.37 -3.98
C VAL A 46 1.80 1.35 -3.01
N LEU A 47 0.91 2.32 -3.18
CA LEU A 47 -0.39 2.35 -2.52
C LEU A 47 -1.42 1.74 -3.46
N VAL A 48 -2.15 0.75 -2.98
CA VAL A 48 -3.33 0.21 -3.65
C VAL A 48 -4.54 1.01 -3.15
N ASP A 49 -5.14 1.79 -4.05
CA ASP A 49 -6.30 2.63 -3.81
C ASP A 49 -7.56 1.88 -4.28
N PRO A 50 -8.31 1.24 -3.36
CA PRO A 50 -9.50 0.48 -3.71
C PRO A 50 -10.67 1.35 -4.16
N ASP A 51 -10.77 2.58 -3.64
CA ASP A 51 -11.83 3.53 -3.95
C ASP A 51 -11.79 3.92 -5.44
N HIS A 52 -10.59 4.25 -5.95
CA HIS A 52 -10.40 4.58 -7.35
C HIS A 52 -9.92 3.39 -8.21
N LYS A 53 -9.80 2.20 -7.62
CA LYS A 53 -9.33 0.98 -8.30
C LYS A 53 -8.03 1.22 -9.08
N ARG A 54 -7.03 1.77 -8.40
CA ARG A 54 -5.72 2.10 -9.00
C ARG A 54 -4.58 1.80 -8.05
N THR A 55 -3.36 1.86 -8.58
CA THR A 55 -2.12 1.79 -7.81
C THR A 55 -1.32 3.08 -8.01
N LEU A 56 -0.74 3.59 -6.92
CA LEU A 56 0.06 4.81 -6.90
C LEU A 56 1.45 4.49 -6.38
N THR A 57 2.49 4.94 -7.07
CA THR A 57 3.86 4.74 -6.61
C THR A 57 4.17 5.69 -5.48
N ILE A 58 4.68 5.19 -4.35
CA ILE A 58 5.07 6.09 -3.26
C ILE A 58 6.36 6.83 -3.67
N ALA A 59 6.37 8.17 -3.64
CA ALA A 59 7.57 8.92 -4.00
C ALA A 59 8.67 8.79 -2.92
N ASN A 60 8.27 8.86 -1.64
CA ASN A 60 9.15 8.72 -0.48
C ASN A 60 9.06 7.32 0.13
N GLN A 61 9.70 6.37 -0.57
CA GLN A 61 9.70 4.95 -0.21
C GLN A 61 9.95 4.70 1.28
N ASP A 62 10.92 5.40 1.88
CA ASP A 62 11.31 5.22 3.28
C ASP A 62 10.17 5.39 4.28
N ALA A 63 9.28 6.36 4.04
CA ALA A 63 8.14 6.63 4.91
C ALA A 63 7.16 5.44 4.99
N ALA A 64 7.09 4.62 3.94
CA ALA A 64 6.13 3.52 3.83
C ALA A 64 6.70 2.15 4.23
N ARG A 65 8.03 2.02 4.41
CA ARG A 65 8.71 0.72 4.62
C ARG A 65 8.20 -0.03 5.85
N GLU A 66 7.94 0.68 6.93
CA GLU A 66 7.50 0.08 8.20
C GLU A 66 6.00 -0.26 8.22
N ARG A 67 5.24 0.26 7.25
CA ARG A 67 3.78 0.21 7.18
C ARG A 67 3.26 -0.67 6.04
N LEU A 68 4.13 -1.45 5.42
CA LEU A 68 3.77 -2.40 4.37
C LEU A 68 2.71 -3.39 4.88
N GLY A 69 1.68 -3.59 4.08
CA GLY A 69 0.51 -4.43 4.38
C GLY A 69 -0.58 -3.73 5.18
N ASP A 70 -0.32 -2.55 5.77
CA ASP A 70 -1.33 -1.79 6.50
C ASP A 70 -2.23 -0.99 5.53
N TYR A 71 -3.48 -0.80 5.95
CA TYR A 71 -4.42 0.14 5.35
C TYR A 71 -4.31 1.48 6.07
N LEU A 72 -3.93 2.53 5.34
CA LEU A 72 -3.69 3.85 5.89
C LEU A 72 -4.45 4.91 5.10
N GLU A 73 -4.80 5.98 5.81
CA GLU A 73 -5.12 7.26 5.20
C GLU A 73 -3.81 8.05 5.07
N ILE A 74 -3.40 8.29 3.84
CA ILE A 74 -2.22 9.04 3.49
C ILE A 74 -2.64 10.44 3.05
N LYS A 75 -2.06 11.46 3.67
CA LYS A 75 -2.15 12.84 3.22
C LYS A 75 -0.83 13.24 2.60
N GLY A 76 -0.88 13.87 1.45
CA GLY A 76 0.28 14.48 0.83
C GLY A 76 0.05 14.82 -0.62
N ASP A 77 1.12 14.95 -1.38
CA ASP A 77 1.05 15.42 -2.76
C ASP A 77 0.79 14.28 -3.75
N LEU A 78 -0.37 14.32 -4.41
CA LEU A 78 -0.73 13.36 -5.45
C LEU A 78 -0.33 13.91 -6.83
N ASP A 79 0.69 13.30 -7.41
CA ASP A 79 1.06 13.48 -8.81
C ASP A 79 0.23 12.54 -9.69
N GLU A 80 -0.92 13.01 -10.14
CA GLU A 80 -1.72 12.32 -11.16
C GLU A 80 -0.94 11.99 -12.46
N PRO A 81 -0.12 12.89 -13.04
CA PRO A 81 0.58 12.59 -14.29
C PRO A 81 1.64 11.49 -14.12
N ALA A 82 2.32 11.44 -12.98
CA ALA A 82 3.32 10.40 -12.68
C ALA A 82 2.73 9.18 -11.96
N ARG A 83 1.43 9.21 -11.62
CA ARG A 83 0.76 8.22 -10.75
C ARG A 83 1.58 7.94 -9.49
N SER A 84 2.09 9.00 -8.88
CA SER A 84 2.89 8.93 -7.67
C SER A 84 2.26 9.73 -6.54
N LEU A 85 2.45 9.25 -5.31
CA LEU A 85 1.97 9.92 -4.11
C LEU A 85 3.16 10.16 -3.18
N ARG A 86 3.41 11.42 -2.85
CA ARG A 86 4.33 11.78 -1.77
C ARG A 86 3.56 11.74 -0.46
N ILE A 87 4.10 11.04 0.52
CA ILE A 87 3.51 10.92 1.86
C ILE A 87 4.00 12.10 2.71
N ASP A 88 3.10 12.97 3.14
CA ASP A 88 3.38 14.00 4.14
C ASP A 88 2.93 13.55 5.53
N SER A 89 1.82 12.83 5.62
CA SER A 89 1.31 12.26 6.86
C SER A 89 0.52 10.97 6.61
N MET A 90 0.56 10.06 7.58
CA MET A 90 -0.16 8.80 7.49
C MET A 90 -0.94 8.56 8.78
N LYS A 91 -2.15 8.04 8.64
CA LYS A 91 -2.98 7.58 9.73
C LYS A 91 -3.33 6.12 9.52
N LEU A 92 -2.94 5.27 10.46
CA LEU A 92 -3.31 3.85 10.45
C LEU A 92 -4.83 3.72 10.58
N LEU A 93 -5.46 3.12 9.59
CA LEU A 93 -6.89 2.81 9.61
C LEU A 93 -7.11 1.35 9.98
N GLU A 94 -6.43 0.44 9.28
CA GLU A 94 -6.51 -1.00 9.55
C GLU A 94 -5.13 -1.63 9.46
N LYS A 95 -4.77 -2.40 10.48
CA LYS A 95 -3.47 -3.08 10.53
C LYS A 95 -3.51 -4.32 9.63
N GLY A 96 -2.54 -4.41 8.72
CA GLY A 96 -2.35 -5.56 7.86
C GLY A 96 -2.11 -6.81 8.67
N ARG A 97 -3.05 -7.75 8.66
CA ARG A 97 -2.86 -9.03 9.33
C ARG A 97 -2.05 -9.94 8.40
N ALA A 98 -0.81 -10.22 8.77
CA ALA A 98 -0.11 -11.38 8.23
C ALA A 98 -0.95 -12.62 8.56
N MET A 99 -1.36 -13.39 7.56
CA MET A 99 -2.06 -14.67 7.79
C MET A 99 -1.20 -15.68 8.57
N CYS A 100 0.07 -15.36 8.88
CA CYS A 100 0.94 -16.17 9.73
C CYS A 100 0.59 -16.08 11.23
N ASP A 101 -0.14 -15.04 11.68
CA ASP A 101 -0.49 -14.84 13.10
C ASP A 101 -1.95 -15.20 13.42
N VAL A 102 -2.71 -15.72 12.45
CA VAL A 102 -4.01 -16.32 12.76
C VAL A 102 -3.69 -17.67 13.40
N PRO A 103 -3.95 -17.90 14.71
CA PRO A 103 -3.94 -19.26 15.21
C PRO A 103 -4.92 -20.03 14.34
N ALA A 104 -4.43 -21.10 13.68
CA ALA A 104 -5.26 -21.95 12.85
C ALA A 104 -6.53 -22.27 13.63
N LYS A 105 -7.66 -21.71 13.19
CA LYS A 105 -8.95 -21.88 13.85
C LYS A 105 -9.18 -23.39 13.86
N LYS A 106 -8.97 -24.04 15.03
CA LYS A 106 -9.30 -25.45 15.22
C LYS A 106 -10.76 -25.56 14.79
N LYS A 107 -10.99 -26.33 13.71
CA LYS A 107 -12.32 -26.80 13.36
C LYS A 107 -12.81 -27.61 14.57
N SER A 108 -13.80 -27.09 15.28
CA SER A 108 -14.64 -27.88 16.18
C SER A 108 -15.83 -28.40 15.41
#